data_AF-A0A1E4T3L9-F1
#
_entry.id   AF-A0A1E4T3L9-F1
#
_cell.length_a   1.000
_cell.length_b   1.000
_cell.length_c   1.000
_cell.angle_alpha   90.00
_cell.angle_beta   90.00
_cell.angle_gamma   90.00
#
_symmetry.space_group_name_H-M   'P 1'
#
loop_
_entity.id
_entity.type
_entity.pdbx_description
1 polymer ?
#
loop_
_entity_poly.entity_id
_entity_poly.type
_entity_poly.pdbx_seq_one_letter_code
_entity_poly.pdbx_strand_id
1 'polypeptide(L)' 'MFFANEQRDIVRAENPGIAFGQIGKILGERWKALDGPGKVPYEAKAEADKKRYELEKNEYLKSAA' A
#
# COMPACT_ATOMS: atom_id res chain seq x y z
N MET A 1 -1.43 1.80 -1.13
CA MET A 1 -0.84 1.10 0.03
C MET A 1 -0.18 -0.19 -0.46
N PHE A 2 1.14 -0.19 -0.64
CA PHE A 2 1.86 -1.36 -1.18
C PHE A 2 1.77 -2.59 -0.25
N PHE A 3 2.02 -2.39 1.04
CA PHE A 3 1.91 -3.44 2.05
C PHE A 3 0.51 -4.07 2.11
N ALA A 4 -0.53 -3.24 2.22
CA ALA A 4 -1.91 -3.71 2.32
C ALA A 4 -2.33 -4.49 1.06
N ASN A 5 -1.89 -4.06 -0.13
CA ASN A 5 -2.20 -4.77 -1.37
C ASN A 5 -1.57 -6.17 -1.39
N GLU A 6 -0.31 -6.30 -0.96
CA GLU A 6 0.41 -7.57 -0.93
C GLU A 6 -0.13 -8.52 0.15
N GLN A 7 -0.48 -7.98 1.32
CA GLN A 7 -0.92 -8.79 2.47
C GLN A 7 -2.41 -9.08 2.49
N ARG A 8 -3.25 -8.34 1.75
CA ARG A 8 -4.71 -8.52 1.78
C ARG A 8 -5.14 -9.92 1.36
N ASP A 9 -4.54 -10.45 0.31
CA ASP A 9 -4.89 -11.78 -0.20
C ASP A 9 -4.37 -12.87 0.74
N ILE A 10 -3.21 -12.67 1.36
CA ILE A 10 -2.67 -13.55 2.40
C ILE A 10 -3.61 -13.59 3.61
N VAL A 11 -4.00 -12.43 4.14
CA VAL A 11 -4.93 -12.34 5.27
C VAL A 11 -6.27 -12.99 4.94
N ARG A 12 -6.78 -12.83 3.71
CA ARG A 12 -8.03 -13.47 3.27
C ARG A 12 -7.87 -14.99 3.18
N ALA A 13 -6.75 -15.48 2.67
CA ALA A 13 -6.48 -16.91 2.55
C ALA A 13 -6.32 -17.58 3.93
N GLU A 14 -5.64 -16.90 4.87
CA GLU A 14 -5.48 -17.35 6.26
C GLU A 14 -6.78 -17.27 7.06
N ASN A 15 -7.73 -16.40 6.66
CA ASN A 15 -9.01 -16.18 7.34
C ASN A 15 -10.18 -16.31 6.35
N PRO A 16 -10.54 -17.53 5.91
CA PRO A 16 -11.66 -17.73 4.99
C PRO A 16 -12.97 -17.17 5.56
N GLY A 17 -13.72 -16.40 4.77
CA GLY A 17 -15.01 -15.83 5.19
C GLY A 17 -14.93 -14.56 6.05
N ILE A 18 -13.74 -14.04 6.32
CA ILE A 18 -13.56 -12.79 7.06
C ILE A 18 -14.17 -11.58 6.35
N ALA A 19 -14.80 -10.68 7.11
CA ALA A 19 -15.37 -9.46 6.55
C ALA A 19 -14.28 -8.48 6.10
N PHE A 20 -14.53 -7.71 5.03
CA PHE A 20 -13.55 -6.74 4.50
C PHE A 20 -13.06 -5.73 5.55
N GLY A 21 -13.93 -5.23 6.42
CA GLY A 21 -13.54 -4.31 7.49
C GLY A 21 -12.58 -4.95 8.52
N GLN A 22 -12.71 -6.26 8.77
CA GLN A 22 -11.79 -6.97 9.66
C GLN A 22 -10.42 -7.21 9.00
N ILE A 23 -10.38 -7.45 7.69
CA ILE A 23 -9.13 -7.51 6.93
C ILE A 23 -8.34 -6.20 7.12
N GLY A 24 -9.02 -5.05 7.00
CA GLY A 24 -8.40 -3.75 7.22
C GLY A 24 -7.79 -3.59 8.61
N LYS A 25 -8.48 -4.07 9.66
CA LYS A 25 -7.96 -4.06 11.04
C LYS A 25 -6.69 -4.91 11.18
N ILE A 26 -6.71 -6.14 10.69
CA ILE A 26 -5.55 -7.06 10.74
C ILE A 26 -4.37 -6.47 9.98
N LEU A 27 -4.60 -5.91 8.79
CA LEU A 27 -3.54 -5.27 8.01
C LEU A 27 -2.93 -4.07 8.75
N GLY A 28 -3.76 -3.26 9.42
CA GLY A 28 -3.29 -2.14 10.24
C GLY A 28 -2.45 -2.60 11.44
N GLU A 29 -2.83 -3.68 12.09
CA GLU A 29 -2.07 -4.29 13.19
C GLU A 29 -0.74 -4.87 12.70
N ARG A 30 -0.73 -5.63 11.60
CA ARG A 30 0.50 -6.16 10.99
C ARG A 30 1.44 -5.04 10.55
N TRP A 31 0.91 -3.95 9.99
CA TRP A 31 1.71 -2.78 9.63
C TRP A 31 2.35 -2.12 10.86
N LYS A 32 1.60 -1.99 11.96
CA LYS A 32 2.16 -1.45 13.21
C LYS A 32 3.24 -2.38 13.79
N ALA A 33 3.01 -3.70 13.71
CA ALA A 33 3.93 -4.72 14.16
C ALA A 33 5.18 -4.92 13.29
N LEU A 34 5.20 -4.39 12.05
CA LEU A 34 6.43 -4.37 11.25
C LEU A 34 7.47 -3.45 11.89
N ASP A 35 8.66 -3.99 12.12
CA ASP A 35 9.83 -3.22 12.53
C ASP A 35 10.32 -2.29 11.42
N GLY A 36 11.13 -1.29 11.79
CA GLY A 36 11.67 -0.29 10.86
C GLY A 36 12.21 -0.89 9.55
N PRO A 37 13.11 -1.89 9.57
CA PRO A 37 13.62 -2.52 8.35
C PRO A 37 12.56 -3.18 7.47
N GLY A 38 11.49 -3.71 8.06
CA GLY A 38 10.37 -4.30 7.33
C GLY A 38 9.49 -3.27 6.62
N LYS A 39 9.49 -2.01 7.07
CA LYS A 39 8.74 -0.90 6.46
C LYS A 39 9.48 -0.24 5.30
N VAL A 40 10.82 -0.19 5.35
CA VAL A 40 11.70 0.40 4.32
C VAL A 40 11.30 0.05 2.88
N PRO A 41 11.09 -1.22 2.48
CA PRO A 41 10.74 -1.53 1.10
C PRO A 41 9.39 -0.94 0.68
N TYR A 42 8.43 -0.82 1.60
CA TYR A 42 7.11 -0.26 1.31
C TYR A 42 7.13 1.27 1.28
N GLU A 43 7.96 1.90 2.11
CA GLU A 43 8.21 3.34 2.10
C GLU A 43 8.91 3.76 0.81
N ALA A 44 9.96 3.02 0.39
CA ALA A 44 10.64 3.27 -0.87
C ALA A 44 9.72 3.11 -2.10
N LYS A 45 8.84 2.09 -2.10
CA LYS A 45 7.79 1.94 -3.14
C LYS A 45 6.83 3.14 -3.13
N ALA A 46 6.42 3.61 -1.95
CA ALA A 46 5.55 4.78 -1.82
C ALA A 46 6.20 6.07 -2.32
N GLU A 47 7.47 6.29 -2.03
CA GLU A 47 8.21 7.45 -2.53
C GLU A 47 8.41 7.41 -4.04
N ALA A 48 8.75 6.23 -4.60
CA ALA A 48 8.88 6.06 -6.05
C ALA A 48 7.56 6.32 -6.77
N ASP A 49 6.45 5.80 -6.25
CA ASP A 49 5.12 6.02 -6.84
C ASP A 49 4.68 7.49 -6.74
N LYS A 50 5.01 8.17 -5.63
CA LYS A 50 4.78 9.61 -5.49
C LYS A 50 5.51 10.40 -6.59
N LYS A 51 6.78 10.09 -6.85
CA LYS A 51 7.57 10.75 -7.92
C LYS A 51 6.97 10.48 -9.30
N ARG A 52 6.56 9.23 -9.57
CA ARG A 52 5.88 8.86 -10.82
C ARG A 52 4.60 9.68 -11.00
N TYR A 53 3.75 9.73 -9.99
CA TYR A 53 2.50 10.50 -10.02
C TYR A 53 2.74 12.00 -10.23
N GLU A 54 3.76 12.58 -9.59
CA GLU A 54 4.10 14.00 -9.77
C GLU A 54 4.55 14.30 -11.21
N LEU A 55 5.34 13.41 -11.82
CA LEU A 55 5.74 13.52 -13.23
C LEU A 55 4.53 13.41 -14.16
N GLU A 56 3.73 12.34 -14.02
CA GLU A 56 2.54 12.11 -14.84
C GLU A 56 1.52 13.26 -14.69
N LYS A 57 1.34 13.79 -13.47
CA LYS A 57 0.48 14.95 -13.22
C LYS A 57 0.99 16.19 -13.95
N ASN A 58 2.30 16.45 -13.92
CA ASN A 58 2.89 17.60 -14.60
C ASN A 58 2.74 17.47 -16.13
N GLU A 59 2.95 16.29 -16.68
CA GLU A 59 2.74 16.02 -18.11
C GLU A 59 1.27 16.18 -18.50
N TYR A 60 0.35 15.63 -17.72
CA TYR A 60 -1.09 15.81 -17.91
C TYR A 60 -1.48 17.29 -17.92
N LEU A 61 -1.01 18.07 -16.93
CA LEU A 61 -1.28 19.51 -16.85
C LEU A 61 -0.71 20.28 -18.04
N LYS A 62 0.46 19.90 -18.57
CA LYS A 62 1.04 20.50 -19.78
C LYS A 62 0.28 20.13 -21.05
N SER A 63 -0.27 18.92 -21.11
CA SER A 63 -1.07 18.45 -22.26
C SER A 63 -2.50 18.99 -22.27
N ALA A 64 -2.99 19.45 -21.12
CA ALA A 64 -4.33 19.99 -20.93
C ALA A 64 -4.39 21.55 -21.02
N ALA A 65 -3.26 22.20 -21.31
CA ALA A 65 -3.11 23.64 -21.51
C ALA A 65 -2.83 23.93 -22.99
#